data_AF-A0A817YZ67-F1
#
_entry.id   AF-A0A817YZ67-F1
#
_cell.length_a   1.000
_cell.length_b   1.000
_cell.length_c   1.000
_cell.angle_alpha   90.00
_cell.angle_beta   90.00
_cell.angle_gamma   90.00
#
_symmetry.space_group_name_H-M   'P 1'
#
loop_
_entity.id
_entity.type
_entity.pdbx_description
1 polymer ?
#
loop_
_entity_poly.entity_id
_entity_poly.type
_entity_poly.pdbx_seq_one_letter_code
_entity_poly.pdbx_strand_id
1 'polypeptide(L)'
;MTPIFAFAYGISFAAIAAVIVHTVLYQGKTIIKQFRSSLKDNNGDIHAKLMSHYQEAPEWWYTILFGVAFILAAIVCHYGGLMPWYYLFVAVAIAFIFLLPTGIVQAVTNQSIGLNVITEFVAGVAMPGDPLANVTFKTYGYITQYQSLLLISDLKLGHYMKIPPRAMFITQLTGTIIAGIINFFTANYLMNTIPNICTQDNPSWTCPNANTFFSASIIWGAIGPIKMFGKGATYSCLLYGFLIGAVLPILGWLLVKKFPNITWLKHIHFPIMLSATAIMPPAPPGNYPSWLLVGFIFNFILARYAHTWWKRYAYVFSAAMDSGVAIGVLIIFFALQNNQIEFPTWWGTGGETGDGCPLSHANYYGVMPRHRPIINTK
;
A
#
# COMPACT_ATOMS: atom_id res chain seq x y z
N MET A 1 10.27 12.85 -15.46
CA MET A 1 9.73 12.50 -14.13
C MET A 1 9.71 13.76 -13.29
N THR A 2 8.66 14.01 -12.51
CA THR A 2 8.63 15.18 -11.62
C THR A 2 9.55 14.96 -10.40
N PRO A 3 10.02 16.03 -9.74
CA PRO A 3 10.89 15.90 -8.57
C PRO A 3 10.27 15.07 -7.44
N ILE A 4 8.95 15.17 -7.23
CA ILE A 4 8.25 14.41 -6.19
C ILE A 4 8.23 12.90 -6.49
N PHE A 5 8.04 12.49 -7.75
CA PHE A 5 8.16 11.10 -8.16
C PHE A 5 9.59 10.59 -7.98
N ALA A 6 10.59 11.40 -8.35
CA ALA A 6 12.00 11.05 -8.17
C ALA A 6 12.34 10.79 -6.69
N PHE A 7 11.90 11.69 -5.81
CA PHE A 7 12.11 11.58 -4.37
C PHE A 7 11.36 10.37 -3.77
N ALA A 8 10.09 10.19 -4.13
CA ALA A 8 9.27 9.07 -3.66
C ALA A 8 9.86 7.72 -4.05
N TYR A 9 10.32 7.56 -5.30
CA TYR A 9 10.98 6.31 -5.73
C TYR A 9 12.32 6.10 -5.04
N GLY A 10 13.15 7.13 -4.91
CA GLY A 10 14.43 7.03 -4.19
C GLY A 10 14.27 6.53 -2.76
N ILE A 11 13.30 7.10 -2.04
CA ILE A 11 12.95 6.69 -0.69
C ILE A 11 12.35 5.28 -0.66
N SER A 12 11.50 4.93 -1.63
CA SER A 12 10.90 3.59 -1.73
C SER A 12 11.95 2.50 -1.93
N PHE A 13 12.98 2.73 -2.75
CA PHE A 13 14.11 1.78 -2.89
C PHE A 13 14.83 1.57 -1.55
N ALA A 14 15.05 2.66 -0.81
CA ALA A 14 15.67 2.59 0.51
C ALA A 14 14.78 1.84 1.52
N ALA A 15 13.48 2.09 1.51
CA ALA A 15 12.53 1.42 2.41
C ALA A 15 12.53 -0.10 2.19
N ILE A 16 12.47 -0.57 0.93
CA ILE A 16 12.40 -2.00 0.61
C ILE A 16 13.67 -2.74 1.07
N ALA A 17 14.85 -2.20 0.78
CA ALA A 17 16.11 -2.76 1.28
C ALA A 17 16.17 -2.73 2.81
N ALA A 18 15.72 -1.63 3.42
CA ALA A 18 15.71 -1.50 4.87
C ALA A 18 14.81 -2.54 5.55
N VAL A 19 13.64 -2.86 4.98
CA VAL A 19 12.72 -3.87 5.52
C VAL A 19 13.42 -5.23 5.65
N ILE A 20 14.06 -5.69 4.59
CA ILE A 20 14.74 -7.00 4.58
C ILE A 20 15.83 -7.01 5.65
N VAL A 21 16.73 -6.02 5.61
CA VAL A 21 17.88 -5.99 6.51
C VAL A 21 17.45 -5.81 7.97
N HIS A 22 16.49 -4.93 8.24
CA HIS A 22 15.96 -4.74 9.59
C HIS A 22 15.33 -6.03 10.13
N THR A 23 14.51 -6.71 9.33
CA THR A 23 13.84 -7.97 9.72
C THR A 23 14.86 -9.06 10.05
N VAL A 24 15.87 -9.23 9.21
CA VAL A 24 16.92 -10.24 9.41
C VAL A 24 17.74 -9.96 10.67
N LEU A 25 18.14 -8.70 10.89
CA LEU A 25 19.00 -8.34 12.02
C LEU A 25 18.28 -8.32 13.37
N TYR A 26 17.08 -7.74 13.43
CA TYR A 26 16.37 -7.50 14.69
C TYR A 26 15.46 -8.68 15.06
N GLN A 27 14.82 -9.33 14.07
CA GLN A 27 13.81 -10.37 14.31
C GLN A 27 14.24 -11.76 13.82
N GLY A 28 15.35 -11.89 13.08
CA GLY A 28 15.79 -13.17 12.51
C GLY A 28 15.89 -14.32 13.52
N LYS A 29 16.43 -14.07 14.73
CA LYS A 29 16.49 -15.10 15.79
C LYS A 29 15.10 -15.53 16.27
N THR A 30 14.19 -14.56 16.42
CA THR A 30 12.81 -14.80 16.83
C THR A 30 12.05 -15.58 15.76
N ILE A 31 12.25 -15.23 14.48
CA ILE A 31 11.66 -15.94 13.33
C ILE A 31 12.08 -17.41 13.35
N ILE A 32 13.39 -17.70 13.47
CA ILE A 32 13.88 -19.08 13.49
C ILE A 32 13.34 -19.84 14.71
N LYS A 33 13.31 -19.19 15.88
CA LYS A 33 12.76 -19.80 17.10
C LYS A 33 11.28 -20.14 16.91
N GLN A 34 10.50 -19.20 16.38
CA GLN A 34 9.06 -19.38 16.18
C GLN A 34 8.76 -20.43 15.11
N PHE A 35 9.50 -20.41 14.01
CA PHE A 35 9.39 -21.43 12.96
C PHE A 35 9.66 -22.83 13.50
N ARG A 36 10.71 -23.00 14.33
CA ARG A 36 11.01 -24.27 14.99
C ARG A 36 9.98 -24.68 16.04
N SER A 37 9.39 -23.73 16.76
CA SER A 37 8.36 -24.04 17.77
C SER A 37 7.01 -24.37 17.15
N SER A 38 6.64 -23.74 16.03
CA SER A 38 5.43 -24.08 15.28
C SER A 38 5.45 -25.51 14.76
N LEU A 39 6.64 -26.04 14.43
CA LEU A 39 6.82 -27.44 14.03
C LEU A 39 6.79 -28.44 15.20
N LYS A 40 6.90 -27.97 16.45
CA LYS A 40 6.99 -28.81 17.65
C LYS A 40 5.73 -28.77 18.52
N ASP A 41 4.64 -28.23 17.97
CA ASP A 41 3.29 -28.24 18.55
C ASP A 41 3.24 -27.83 20.02
N ASN A 42 3.63 -26.58 20.29
CA ASN A 42 3.68 -26.05 21.65
C ASN A 42 2.41 -25.22 21.95
N ASN A 43 1.32 -25.93 22.29
CA ASN A 43 0.04 -25.38 22.75
C ASN A 43 0.13 -24.77 24.16
N GLY A 44 0.91 -23.68 24.29
CA GLY A 44 1.04 -22.91 25.52
C GLY A 44 0.12 -21.67 25.62
N ASP A 45 -0.53 -21.27 24.52
CA ASP A 45 -1.45 -20.12 24.51
C ASP A 45 -2.85 -20.55 24.91
N ILE A 46 -3.47 -19.80 25.84
CA ILE A 46 -4.85 -20.02 26.28
C ILE A 46 -5.81 -19.92 25.09
N HIS A 47 -5.55 -19.01 24.14
CA HIS A 47 -6.39 -18.86 22.95
C HIS A 47 -6.33 -20.08 22.05
N ALA A 48 -5.15 -20.67 21.86
CA ALA A 48 -4.98 -21.89 21.08
C ALA A 48 -5.72 -23.08 21.74
N LYS A 49 -5.65 -23.17 23.08
CA LYS A 49 -6.39 -24.18 23.85
C LYS A 49 -7.90 -24.01 23.78
N LEU A 50 -8.41 -22.77 23.77
CA LEU A 50 -9.83 -22.52 23.56
C LEU A 50 -10.25 -22.82 22.11
N MET A 51 -9.36 -22.56 21.14
CA MET A 51 -9.62 -22.81 19.73
C MET A 51 -9.56 -24.29 19.33
N SER A 52 -8.87 -25.14 20.09
CA SER A 52 -8.74 -26.57 19.79
C SER A 52 -10.07 -27.33 19.78
N HIS A 53 -11.14 -26.74 20.34
CA HIS A 53 -12.49 -27.30 20.25
C HIS A 53 -13.09 -27.18 18.84
N TYR A 54 -12.68 -26.16 18.07
CA TYR A 54 -13.14 -25.95 16.72
C TYR A 54 -12.32 -26.77 15.73
N GLN A 55 -12.99 -27.40 14.77
CA GLN A 55 -12.31 -28.08 13.68
C GLN A 55 -11.61 -27.06 12.79
N GLU A 56 -10.30 -27.25 12.61
CA GLU A 56 -9.51 -26.45 11.69
C GLU A 56 -10.00 -26.62 10.24
N ALA A 57 -9.78 -25.58 9.44
CA ALA A 57 -10.01 -25.66 8.01
C ALA A 57 -8.89 -26.52 7.40
N PRO A 58 -9.21 -27.59 6.66
CA PRO A 58 -8.17 -28.42 6.05
C PRO A 58 -7.29 -27.60 5.10
N GLU A 59 -5.98 -27.83 5.13
CA GLU A 59 -5.03 -27.11 4.27
C GLU A 59 -5.37 -27.25 2.78
N TRP A 60 -5.95 -28.40 2.37
CA TRP A 60 -6.35 -28.63 0.99
C TRP A 60 -7.42 -27.64 0.48
N TRP A 61 -8.24 -27.03 1.35
CA TRP A 61 -9.18 -25.98 0.93
C TRP A 61 -8.43 -24.77 0.38
N TYR A 62 -7.38 -24.34 1.07
CA TYR A 62 -6.52 -23.24 0.64
C TYR A 62 -5.72 -23.62 -0.60
N THR A 63 -5.20 -24.85 -0.68
CA THR A 63 -4.43 -25.32 -1.84
C THR A 63 -5.30 -25.40 -3.11
N ILE A 64 -6.53 -25.90 -3.01
CA ILE A 64 -7.46 -25.92 -4.14
C ILE A 64 -7.82 -24.50 -4.55
N LEU A 65 -8.15 -23.62 -3.59
CA LEU A 65 -8.48 -22.23 -3.88
C LEU A 65 -7.33 -21.52 -4.60
N PHE A 66 -6.09 -21.70 -4.11
CA PHE A 66 -4.89 -21.18 -4.74
C PHE A 66 -4.72 -21.74 -6.17
N GLY A 67 -4.87 -23.06 -6.35
CA GLY A 67 -4.75 -23.71 -7.65
C GLY A 67 -5.76 -23.18 -8.66
N VAL A 68 -7.04 -23.09 -8.27
CA VAL A 68 -8.12 -22.55 -9.13
C VAL A 68 -7.85 -21.09 -9.48
N ALA A 69 -7.52 -20.24 -8.49
CA ALA A 69 -7.23 -18.83 -8.73
C ALA A 69 -6.00 -18.63 -9.63
N PHE A 70 -4.95 -19.45 -9.44
CA PHE A 70 -3.74 -19.39 -10.26
C PHE A 70 -4.00 -19.81 -11.70
N ILE A 71 -4.77 -20.89 -11.92
CA ILE A 71 -5.14 -21.34 -13.27
C ILE A 71 -5.98 -20.28 -13.99
N LEU A 72 -6.98 -19.70 -13.30
CA LEU A 72 -7.78 -18.61 -13.86
C LEU A 72 -6.92 -17.40 -14.22
N ALA A 73 -6.00 -17.00 -13.33
CA ALA A 73 -5.06 -15.92 -13.60
C ALA A 73 -4.15 -16.23 -14.81
N ALA A 74 -3.65 -17.45 -14.94
CA ALA A 74 -2.82 -17.87 -16.06
C ALA A 74 -3.60 -17.84 -17.39
N ILE A 75 -4.85 -18.31 -17.40
CA ILE A 75 -5.74 -18.25 -18.56
C ILE A 75 -5.97 -16.79 -18.98
N VAL A 76 -6.30 -15.91 -18.04
CA VAL A 76 -6.52 -14.48 -18.31
C VAL A 76 -5.26 -13.82 -18.85
N CYS A 77 -4.09 -14.13 -18.29
CA CYS A 77 -2.82 -13.59 -18.77
C CYS A 77 -2.50 -14.03 -20.21
N HIS A 78 -2.71 -15.32 -20.51
CA HIS A 78 -2.40 -15.89 -21.82
C HIS A 78 -3.37 -15.45 -22.91
N TYR A 79 -4.68 -15.62 -22.69
CA TYR A 79 -5.70 -15.28 -23.69
C TYR A 79 -5.99 -13.78 -23.77
N GLY A 80 -5.80 -13.05 -22.67
CA GLY A 80 -5.94 -11.59 -22.65
C GLY A 80 -4.74 -10.85 -23.25
N GLY A 81 -3.68 -11.55 -23.64
CA GLY A 81 -2.46 -10.91 -24.20
C GLY A 81 -1.77 -9.96 -23.23
N LEU A 82 -2.00 -10.11 -21.91
CA LEU A 82 -1.52 -9.17 -20.90
C LEU A 82 -0.06 -9.43 -20.57
N MET A 83 0.30 -10.69 -20.34
CA MET A 83 1.62 -11.10 -19.88
C MET A 83 1.83 -12.60 -20.14
N PRO A 84 3.05 -13.06 -20.48
CA PRO A 84 3.31 -14.49 -20.54
C PRO A 84 3.06 -15.18 -19.18
N TRP A 85 2.29 -16.28 -19.19
CA TRP A 85 1.79 -16.95 -17.98
C TRP A 85 2.89 -17.38 -17.00
N TYR A 86 4.09 -17.70 -17.48
CA TYR A 86 5.20 -18.14 -16.62
C TYR A 86 5.73 -17.03 -15.70
N TYR A 87 5.56 -15.74 -16.05
CA TYR A 87 5.91 -14.63 -15.15
C TYR A 87 4.98 -14.53 -13.93
N LEU A 88 3.81 -15.18 -13.98
CA LEU A 88 2.93 -15.29 -12.82
C LEU A 88 3.61 -16.03 -11.66
N PHE A 89 4.43 -17.05 -11.93
CA PHE A 89 5.21 -17.73 -10.90
C PHE A 89 6.20 -16.79 -10.22
N VAL A 90 6.86 -15.93 -11.00
CA VAL A 90 7.82 -14.96 -10.48
C VAL A 90 7.11 -13.92 -9.62
N ALA A 91 5.95 -13.42 -10.05
CA ALA A 91 5.15 -12.47 -9.28
C ALA A 91 4.70 -13.06 -7.93
N VAL A 92 4.20 -14.30 -7.93
CA VAL A 92 3.78 -15.02 -6.71
C VAL A 92 4.97 -15.33 -5.80
N ALA A 93 6.11 -15.71 -6.36
CA ALA A 93 7.32 -15.96 -5.58
C ALA A 93 7.81 -14.69 -4.86
N ILE A 94 7.79 -13.54 -5.53
CA ILE A 94 8.11 -12.25 -4.90
C ILE A 94 7.13 -11.95 -3.77
N ALA A 95 5.82 -12.10 -4.02
CA ALA A 95 4.80 -11.89 -3.00
C ALA A 95 5.06 -12.76 -1.76
N PHE A 96 5.38 -14.04 -1.95
CA PHE A 96 5.66 -15.00 -0.88
C PHE A 96 6.91 -14.65 -0.07
N ILE A 97 8.02 -14.30 -0.73
CA ILE A 97 9.28 -13.93 -0.07
C ILE A 97 9.10 -12.69 0.80
N PHE A 98 8.40 -11.68 0.28
CA PHE A 98 8.21 -10.41 0.98
C PHE A 98 7.08 -10.44 2.00
N LEU A 99 6.16 -11.42 1.95
CA LEU A 99 5.06 -11.55 2.90
C LEU A 99 5.54 -11.62 4.35
N LEU A 100 6.61 -12.39 4.62
CA LEU A 100 7.09 -12.58 5.99
C LEU A 100 7.75 -11.29 6.55
N PRO A 101 8.70 -10.63 5.87
CA PRO A 101 9.27 -9.37 6.35
C PRO A 101 8.23 -8.26 6.50
N THR A 102 7.38 -8.04 5.49
CA THR A 102 6.38 -6.96 5.55
C THR A 102 5.31 -7.25 6.59
N GLY A 103 4.91 -8.51 6.75
CA GLY A 103 3.97 -8.93 7.79
C GLY A 103 4.50 -8.76 9.21
N ILE A 104 5.78 -9.03 9.47
CA ILE A 104 6.39 -8.78 10.78
C ILE A 104 6.44 -7.29 11.09
N VAL A 105 6.84 -6.46 10.12
CA VAL A 105 6.85 -5.02 10.30
C VAL A 105 5.44 -4.54 10.60
N GLN A 106 4.44 -4.92 9.80
CA GLN A 106 3.04 -4.54 10.03
C GLN A 106 2.51 -5.04 11.38
N ALA A 107 2.87 -6.25 11.81
CA ALA A 107 2.43 -6.79 13.10
C ALA A 107 2.99 -6.02 14.31
N VAL A 108 4.19 -5.44 14.18
CA VAL A 108 4.83 -4.66 15.26
C VAL A 108 4.42 -3.20 15.24
N THR A 109 4.26 -2.63 14.05
CA THR A 109 4.19 -1.17 13.86
C THR A 109 2.82 -0.69 13.40
N ASN A 110 1.94 -1.62 13.00
CA ASN A 110 0.68 -1.37 12.32
C ASN A 110 0.83 -0.56 11.01
N GLN A 111 2.02 -0.58 10.40
CA GLN A 111 2.31 0.08 9.12
C GLN A 111 2.73 -0.95 8.08
N SER A 112 2.08 -0.92 6.92
CA SER A 112 2.40 -1.79 5.79
C SER A 112 3.30 -1.06 4.79
N ILE A 113 4.32 -1.76 4.31
CA ILE A 113 5.28 -1.21 3.35
C ILE A 113 4.96 -1.83 1.99
N GLY A 114 4.69 -0.98 1.00
CA GLY A 114 4.22 -1.43 -0.31
C GLY A 114 5.31 -2.00 -1.21
N LEU A 115 5.02 -3.12 -1.89
CA LEU A 115 5.90 -3.73 -2.90
C LEU A 115 5.70 -3.18 -4.32
N ASN A 116 4.93 -2.12 -4.50
CA ASN A 116 4.60 -1.56 -5.81
C ASN A 116 5.85 -1.32 -6.65
N VAL A 117 6.85 -0.66 -6.07
CA VAL A 117 8.05 -0.23 -6.80
C VAL A 117 8.97 -1.39 -7.17
N ILE A 118 9.16 -2.38 -6.28
CA ILE A 118 10.05 -3.52 -6.58
C ILE A 118 9.43 -4.47 -7.60
N THR A 119 8.12 -4.68 -7.54
CA THR A 119 7.41 -5.51 -8.52
C THR A 119 7.43 -4.86 -9.90
N GLU A 120 7.21 -3.54 -9.97
CA GLU A 120 7.36 -2.76 -11.21
C GLU A 120 8.80 -2.74 -11.74
N PHE A 121 9.80 -2.64 -10.85
CA PHE A 121 11.21 -2.70 -11.22
C PHE A 121 11.57 -4.05 -11.85
N VAL A 122 11.19 -5.15 -11.21
CA VAL A 122 11.48 -6.51 -11.70
C VAL A 122 10.77 -6.77 -13.03
N ALA A 123 9.49 -6.41 -13.13
CA ALA A 123 8.73 -6.56 -14.36
C ALA A 123 9.31 -5.72 -15.50
N GLY A 124 9.68 -4.47 -15.25
CA GLY A 124 10.28 -3.61 -16.25
C GLY A 124 11.67 -4.06 -16.73
N VAL A 125 12.44 -4.75 -15.89
CA VAL A 125 13.69 -5.41 -16.33
C VAL A 125 13.40 -6.65 -17.16
N ALA A 126 12.41 -7.47 -16.74
CA ALA A 126 12.09 -8.73 -17.40
C ALA A 126 11.37 -8.56 -18.74
N MET A 127 10.47 -7.58 -18.83
CA MET A 127 9.61 -7.29 -19.98
C MET A 127 9.64 -5.79 -20.30
N PRO A 128 10.76 -5.27 -20.82
CA PRO A 128 10.87 -3.85 -21.15
C PRO A 128 9.99 -3.50 -22.35
N GLY A 129 9.33 -2.34 -22.29
CA GLY A 129 8.56 -1.79 -23.40
C GLY A 129 7.06 -2.10 -23.36
N ASP A 130 6.61 -2.98 -22.47
CA ASP A 130 5.20 -3.34 -22.32
C ASP A 130 4.60 -2.81 -21.00
N PRO A 131 3.86 -1.68 -21.03
CA PRO A 131 3.23 -1.12 -19.83
C PRO A 131 2.10 -1.99 -19.28
N LEU A 132 1.41 -2.77 -20.14
CA LEU A 132 0.29 -3.59 -19.71
C LEU A 132 0.79 -4.81 -18.94
N ALA A 133 1.82 -5.48 -19.47
CA ALA A 133 2.49 -6.59 -18.78
C ALA A 133 3.03 -6.18 -17.40
N ASN A 134 3.61 -4.98 -17.31
CA ASN A 134 4.11 -4.45 -16.04
C ASN A 134 3.00 -4.23 -14.99
N VAL A 135 1.89 -3.60 -15.38
CA VAL A 135 0.75 -3.39 -14.46
C VAL A 135 0.13 -4.72 -14.02
N THR A 136 0.01 -5.68 -14.93
CA THR A 136 -0.48 -7.02 -14.61
C THR A 136 0.46 -7.73 -13.63
N PHE A 137 1.77 -7.70 -13.87
CA PHE A 137 2.76 -8.29 -12.96
C PHE A 137 2.70 -7.67 -11.57
N LYS A 138 2.68 -6.33 -11.48
CA LYS A 138 2.54 -5.61 -10.22
C LYS A 138 1.26 -6.01 -9.49
N THR A 139 0.14 -6.11 -10.20
CA THR A 139 -1.15 -6.48 -9.58
C THR A 139 -1.04 -7.85 -8.92
N TYR A 140 -0.49 -8.84 -9.62
CA TYR A 140 -0.30 -10.17 -9.04
C TYR A 140 0.80 -10.25 -7.97
N GLY A 141 1.85 -9.42 -8.02
CA GLY A 141 2.88 -9.42 -6.99
C GLY A 141 2.46 -8.66 -5.72
N TYR A 142 2.04 -7.41 -5.88
CA TYR A 142 1.72 -6.53 -4.75
C TYR A 142 0.36 -6.81 -4.12
N ILE A 143 -0.71 -6.92 -4.92
CA ILE A 143 -2.06 -7.08 -4.36
C ILE A 143 -2.21 -8.44 -3.68
N THR A 144 -1.61 -9.50 -4.23
CA THR A 144 -1.56 -10.81 -3.58
C THR A 144 -0.90 -10.72 -2.21
N GLN A 145 0.23 -10.02 -2.08
CA GLN A 145 0.87 -9.82 -0.77
C GLN A 145 -0.06 -9.03 0.16
N TYR A 146 -0.66 -7.94 -0.31
CA TYR A 146 -1.56 -7.12 0.50
C TYR A 146 -2.78 -7.89 1.01
N GLN A 147 -3.46 -8.64 0.13
CA GLN A 147 -4.58 -9.50 0.49
C GLN A 147 -4.17 -10.62 1.44
N SER A 148 -2.96 -11.18 1.28
CA SER A 148 -2.43 -12.18 2.21
C SER A 148 -2.25 -11.61 3.62
N LEU A 149 -1.79 -10.37 3.74
CA LEU A 149 -1.64 -9.69 5.04
C LEU A 149 -3.00 -9.40 5.70
N LEU A 150 -3.99 -8.98 4.92
CA LEU A 150 -5.37 -8.82 5.41
C LEU A 150 -5.95 -10.15 5.89
N LEU A 151 -5.78 -11.22 5.11
CA LEU A 151 -6.21 -12.57 5.49
C LEU A 151 -5.58 -13.01 6.82
N ILE A 152 -4.27 -12.78 7.00
CA ILE A 152 -3.56 -13.10 8.26
C ILE A 152 -4.12 -12.27 9.43
N SER A 153 -4.39 -10.98 9.21
CA SER A 153 -4.98 -10.10 10.23
C SER A 153 -6.36 -10.61 10.66
N ASP A 154 -7.20 -10.99 9.71
CA ASP A 154 -8.55 -11.51 9.97
C ASP A 154 -8.52 -12.87 10.67
N LEU A 155 -7.61 -13.77 10.27
CA LEU A 155 -7.44 -15.06 10.95
C LEU A 155 -7.02 -14.86 12.41
N LYS A 156 -6.15 -13.88 12.68
CA LYS A 156 -5.74 -13.52 14.04
C LYS A 156 -6.90 -12.93 14.84
N LEU A 157 -7.71 -12.05 14.24
CA LEU A 157 -8.93 -11.54 14.85
C LEU A 157 -9.90 -12.67 15.17
N GLY A 158 -10.13 -13.59 14.23
CA GLY A 158 -10.98 -14.78 14.41
C GLY A 158 -10.49 -15.66 15.55
N HIS A 159 -9.18 -15.88 15.68
CA HIS A 159 -8.57 -16.60 16.78
C HIS A 159 -8.79 -15.90 18.15
N TYR A 160 -8.75 -14.57 18.20
CA TYR A 160 -9.05 -13.81 19.42
C TYR A 160 -10.54 -13.77 19.77
N MET A 161 -11.41 -13.76 18.77
CA MET A 161 -12.88 -13.72 18.93
C MET A 161 -13.51 -15.11 19.05
N LYS A 162 -12.71 -16.18 18.89
CA LYS A 162 -13.14 -17.58 18.95
C LYS A 162 -14.17 -17.93 17.86
N ILE A 163 -13.94 -17.41 16.66
CA ILE A 163 -14.76 -17.72 15.49
C ILE A 163 -14.24 -19.01 14.86
N PRO A 164 -15.10 -19.99 14.55
CA PRO A 164 -14.67 -21.25 13.95
C PRO A 164 -13.93 -21.02 12.61
N PRO A 165 -12.74 -21.64 12.39
CA PRO A 165 -11.91 -21.38 11.21
C PRO A 165 -12.60 -21.67 9.88
N ARG A 166 -13.45 -22.70 9.82
CA ARG A 166 -14.21 -23.04 8.60
C ARG A 166 -15.23 -21.97 8.23
N ALA A 167 -15.90 -21.38 9.22
CA ALA A 167 -16.83 -20.28 8.97
C ALA A 167 -16.07 -19.04 8.48
N MET A 168 -14.92 -18.73 9.09
CA MET A 168 -14.04 -17.65 8.63
C MET A 168 -13.66 -17.81 7.16
N PHE A 169 -13.20 -19.00 6.76
CA PHE A 169 -12.84 -19.29 5.37
C PHE A 169 -14.01 -19.05 4.41
N ILE A 170 -15.20 -19.56 4.72
CA ILE A 170 -16.39 -19.42 3.87
C ILE A 170 -16.79 -17.95 3.76
N THR A 171 -16.84 -17.21 4.87
CA THR A 171 -17.22 -15.79 4.89
C THR A 171 -16.23 -14.91 4.14
N GLN A 172 -14.93 -15.18 4.26
CA GLN A 172 -13.90 -14.45 3.51
C GLN A 172 -13.98 -14.73 2.01
N LEU A 173 -14.20 -15.99 1.62
CA LEU A 173 -14.34 -16.37 0.22
C LEU A 173 -15.58 -15.73 -0.41
N THR A 174 -16.73 -15.82 0.25
CA THR A 174 -17.98 -15.22 -0.24
C THR A 174 -17.87 -13.70 -0.30
N GLY A 175 -17.31 -13.07 0.74
CA GLY A 175 -17.07 -11.62 0.77
C GLY A 175 -16.17 -11.16 -0.37
N THR A 176 -15.10 -11.91 -0.66
CA THR A 176 -14.17 -11.58 -1.75
C THR A 176 -14.83 -11.68 -3.12
N ILE A 177 -15.63 -12.73 -3.36
CA ILE A 177 -16.38 -12.91 -4.61
C ILE A 177 -17.38 -11.77 -4.80
N ILE A 178 -18.17 -11.46 -3.77
CA ILE A 178 -19.16 -10.38 -3.81
C ILE A 178 -18.46 -9.03 -4.07
N ALA A 179 -17.40 -8.73 -3.33
CA ALA A 179 -16.64 -7.50 -3.50
C ALA A 179 -16.02 -7.39 -4.90
N GLY A 180 -15.49 -8.47 -5.46
CA GLY A 180 -14.95 -8.50 -6.82
C GLY A 180 -16.03 -8.18 -7.87
N ILE A 181 -17.20 -8.80 -7.74
CA ILE A 181 -18.34 -8.58 -8.65
C ILE A 181 -18.85 -7.14 -8.56
N ILE A 182 -19.08 -6.64 -7.34
CA ILE A 182 -19.58 -5.27 -7.13
C ILE A 182 -18.58 -4.25 -7.69
N ASN A 183 -17.29 -4.38 -7.37
CA ASN A 183 -16.26 -3.47 -7.88
C ASN A 183 -16.21 -3.47 -9.42
N PHE A 184 -16.33 -4.63 -10.07
CA PHE A 184 -16.38 -4.72 -11.52
C PHE A 184 -17.61 -4.01 -12.11
N PHE A 185 -18.80 -4.26 -11.57
CA PHE A 185 -20.03 -3.61 -12.04
C PHE A 185 -19.99 -2.10 -11.82
N THR A 186 -19.54 -1.65 -10.65
CA THR A 186 -19.39 -0.22 -10.35
C THR A 186 -18.39 0.43 -11.32
N ALA A 187 -17.21 -0.17 -11.54
CA ALA A 187 -16.24 0.37 -12.50
C ALA A 187 -16.83 0.46 -13.93
N ASN A 188 -17.48 -0.60 -14.40
CA ASN A 188 -18.10 -0.62 -15.72
C ASN A 188 -19.26 0.40 -15.83
N TYR A 189 -20.06 0.56 -14.78
CA TYR A 189 -21.14 1.54 -14.74
C TYR A 189 -20.61 2.98 -14.81
N LEU A 190 -19.61 3.32 -14.00
CA LEU A 190 -19.01 4.65 -14.00
C LEU A 190 -18.39 5.00 -15.37
N MET A 191 -17.66 4.08 -15.98
CA MET A 191 -17.02 4.31 -17.28
C MET A 191 -18.02 4.49 -18.43
N ASN A 192 -19.20 3.86 -18.37
CA ASN A 192 -20.21 3.97 -19.44
C ASN A 192 -21.21 5.12 -19.22
N THR A 193 -21.42 5.55 -17.97
CA THR A 193 -22.46 6.53 -17.64
C THR A 193 -21.90 7.95 -17.57
N ILE A 194 -20.67 8.13 -17.08
CA ILE A 194 -20.09 9.46 -16.85
C ILE A 194 -19.23 9.84 -18.05
N PRO A 195 -19.63 10.84 -18.85
CA PRO A 195 -18.80 11.32 -19.95
C PRO A 195 -17.52 11.97 -19.38
N ASN A 196 -16.40 11.73 -20.07
CA ASN A 196 -15.11 12.35 -19.74
C ASN A 196 -14.62 12.08 -18.29
N ILE A 197 -14.93 10.90 -17.75
CA ILE A 197 -14.42 10.48 -16.44
C ILE A 197 -12.88 10.45 -16.45
N CYS A 198 -12.26 10.88 -15.35
CA CYS A 198 -10.81 10.97 -15.19
C CYS A 198 -10.09 11.95 -16.16
N THR A 199 -10.81 12.73 -16.98
CA THR A 199 -10.20 13.78 -17.81
C THR A 199 -10.24 15.13 -17.10
N GLN A 200 -9.51 16.11 -17.65
CA GLN A 200 -9.51 17.47 -17.10
C GLN A 200 -10.79 18.25 -17.38
N ASP A 201 -11.64 17.74 -18.29
CA ASP A 201 -12.87 18.40 -18.69
C ASP A 201 -14.01 18.17 -17.68
N ASN A 202 -13.83 17.21 -16.77
CA ASN A 202 -14.80 16.89 -15.71
C ASN A 202 -14.15 17.00 -14.32
N PRO A 203 -14.05 18.23 -13.75
CA PRO A 203 -13.37 18.47 -12.47
C PRO A 203 -14.07 17.78 -11.28
N SER A 204 -15.35 17.47 -11.41
CA SER A 204 -16.12 16.72 -10.42
C SER A 204 -15.69 15.25 -10.32
N TRP A 205 -15.13 14.67 -11.38
CA TRP A 205 -14.82 13.23 -11.48
C TRP A 205 -13.34 12.97 -11.78
N THR A 206 -12.49 13.26 -10.79
CA THR A 206 -11.05 13.04 -10.88
C THR A 206 -10.64 11.63 -10.44
N CYS A 207 -9.57 11.09 -11.03
CA CYS A 207 -9.05 9.75 -10.73
C CYS A 207 -7.56 9.77 -10.35
N PRO A 208 -7.17 10.33 -9.20
CA PRO A 208 -5.77 10.48 -8.83
C PRO A 208 -5.02 9.14 -8.71
N ASN A 209 -5.68 8.13 -8.13
CA ASN A 209 -5.11 6.77 -8.01
C ASN A 209 -4.91 6.12 -9.39
N ALA A 210 -5.88 6.24 -10.31
CA ALA A 210 -5.73 5.69 -11.65
C ALA A 210 -4.62 6.41 -12.44
N ASN A 211 -4.54 7.74 -12.33
CA ASN A 211 -3.52 8.54 -13.01
C ASN A 211 -2.11 8.26 -12.50
N THR A 212 -1.94 8.01 -11.20
CA THR A 212 -0.64 7.59 -10.63
C THR A 212 -0.26 6.17 -11.04
N PHE A 213 -1.22 5.24 -11.07
CA PHE A 213 -1.01 3.89 -11.62
C PHE A 213 -0.61 3.92 -13.10
N PHE A 214 -1.27 4.76 -13.90
CA PHE A 214 -0.94 4.96 -15.31
C PHE A 214 0.43 5.63 -15.52
N SER A 215 0.75 6.66 -14.74
CA SER A 215 2.06 7.31 -14.80
C SER A 215 3.19 6.34 -14.44
N ALA A 216 2.96 5.49 -13.43
CA ALA A 216 3.92 4.45 -13.04
C ALA A 216 4.11 3.39 -14.14
N SER A 217 3.05 2.99 -14.85
CA SER A 217 3.16 2.02 -15.96
C SER A 217 4.01 2.53 -17.12
N ILE A 218 3.96 3.83 -17.42
CA ILE A 218 4.82 4.46 -18.42
C ILE A 218 6.29 4.45 -17.98
N ILE A 219 6.56 4.86 -16.73
CA ILE A 219 7.91 4.93 -16.17
C ILE A 219 8.56 3.55 -16.15
N TRP A 220 7.86 2.58 -15.56
CA TRP A 220 8.44 1.27 -15.28
C TRP A 220 8.26 0.25 -16.41
N GLY A 221 7.17 0.35 -17.18
CA GLY A 221 6.86 -0.61 -18.24
C GLY A 221 7.30 -0.11 -19.62
N ALA A 222 6.74 1.03 -20.07
CA ALA A 222 7.00 1.52 -21.43
C ALA A 222 8.45 2.00 -21.64
N ILE A 223 9.00 2.80 -20.72
CA ILE A 223 10.40 3.27 -20.81
C ILE A 223 11.35 2.20 -20.28
N GLY A 224 10.99 1.62 -19.14
CA GLY A 224 11.75 0.58 -18.46
C GLY A 224 12.85 1.11 -17.54
N PRO A 225 13.19 0.35 -16.49
CA PRO A 225 14.17 0.70 -15.47
C PRO A 225 15.58 0.92 -16.03
N ILE A 226 15.98 0.15 -17.04
CA ILE A 226 17.33 0.21 -17.61
C ILE A 226 17.60 1.58 -18.25
N LYS A 227 16.60 2.16 -18.94
CA LYS A 227 16.76 3.46 -19.59
C LYS A 227 16.64 4.63 -18.61
N MET A 228 15.86 4.50 -17.53
CA MET A 228 15.69 5.58 -16.55
C MET A 228 16.76 5.59 -15.46
N PHE A 229 17.18 4.43 -14.97
CA PHE A 229 18.05 4.26 -13.81
C PHE A 229 19.38 3.56 -14.12
N GLY A 230 19.60 3.09 -15.35
CA GLY A 230 20.84 2.42 -15.75
C GLY A 230 22.08 3.32 -15.76
N LYS A 231 23.25 2.73 -16.04
CA LYS A 231 24.53 3.46 -16.09
C LYS A 231 24.47 4.56 -17.16
N GLY A 232 24.69 5.81 -16.75
CA GLY A 232 24.63 7.00 -17.63
C GLY A 232 23.25 7.64 -17.77
N ALA A 233 22.20 7.08 -17.15
CA ALA A 233 20.87 7.68 -17.14
C ALA A 233 20.73 8.78 -16.08
N THR A 234 19.83 9.74 -16.33
CA THR A 234 19.60 10.93 -15.49
C THR A 234 19.25 10.59 -14.04
N TYR A 235 18.56 9.47 -13.79
CA TYR A 235 18.11 9.07 -12.45
C TYR A 235 18.90 7.91 -11.84
N SER A 236 20.06 7.57 -12.40
CA SER A 236 20.92 6.48 -11.91
C SER A 236 21.29 6.62 -10.43
N CYS A 237 21.43 7.84 -9.93
CA CYS A 237 21.71 8.12 -8.52
C CYS A 237 20.64 7.56 -7.57
N LEU A 238 19.38 7.43 -8.00
CA LEU A 238 18.30 6.92 -7.14
C LEU A 238 18.50 5.45 -6.76
N LEU A 239 19.23 4.65 -7.55
CA LEU A 239 19.53 3.26 -7.21
C LEU A 239 20.43 3.13 -5.97
N TYR A 240 21.21 4.17 -5.62
CA TYR A 240 21.94 4.20 -4.35
C TYR A 240 21.01 4.19 -3.14
N GLY A 241 19.71 4.49 -3.32
CA GLY A 241 18.68 4.31 -2.31
C GLY A 241 18.66 2.88 -1.75
N PHE A 242 18.81 1.84 -2.57
CA PHE A 242 18.89 0.46 -2.09
C PHE A 242 20.08 0.23 -1.15
N LEU A 243 21.24 0.80 -1.48
CA LEU A 243 22.45 0.68 -0.67
C LEU A 243 22.28 1.43 0.66
N ILE A 244 21.79 2.68 0.61
CA ILE A 244 21.52 3.49 1.80
C ILE A 244 20.50 2.77 2.70
N GLY A 245 19.43 2.24 2.11
CA GLY A 245 18.40 1.47 2.80
C GLY A 245 18.94 0.21 3.46
N ALA A 246 19.88 -0.49 2.83
CA ALA A 246 20.53 -1.65 3.45
C ALA A 246 21.48 -1.27 4.59
N VAL A 247 22.22 -0.16 4.45
CA VAL A 247 23.23 0.27 5.42
C VAL A 247 22.60 0.88 6.68
N LEU A 248 21.53 1.66 6.55
CA LEU A 248 20.91 2.38 7.69
C LEU A 248 20.50 1.46 8.86
N PRO A 249 19.77 0.34 8.65
CA PRO A 249 19.45 -0.60 9.72
C PRO A 249 20.68 -1.29 10.32
N ILE A 250 21.74 -1.52 9.54
CA ILE A 250 23.00 -2.10 10.04
C ILE A 250 23.67 -1.12 11.01
N LEU A 251 23.76 0.15 10.63
CA LEU A 251 24.31 1.20 11.49
C LEU A 251 23.48 1.34 12.78
N GLY A 252 22.15 1.35 12.64
CA GLY A 252 21.23 1.34 13.78
C GLY A 252 21.47 0.17 14.73
N TRP A 253 21.61 -1.03 14.18
CA TRP A 253 21.84 -2.25 14.95
C TRP A 253 23.19 -2.23 15.69
N LEU A 254 24.25 -1.77 15.02
CA LEU A 254 25.57 -1.60 15.64
C LEU A 254 25.54 -0.56 16.77
N LEU A 255 24.82 0.54 16.59
CA LEU A 255 24.66 1.57 17.62
C LEU A 255 23.92 1.03 18.85
N VAL A 256 22.84 0.27 18.65
CA VAL A 256 22.11 -0.39 19.76
C VAL A 256 23.02 -1.38 20.51
N LYS A 257 23.90 -2.09 19.81
CA LYS A 257 24.84 -3.04 20.43
C LYS A 257 25.98 -2.33 21.19
N LYS A 258 26.47 -1.20 20.66
CA LYS A 258 27.55 -0.42 21.29
C LYS A 258 27.07 0.39 22.50
N PHE A 259 25.83 0.90 22.47
CA PHE A 259 25.25 1.72 23.53
C PHE A 259 23.99 1.08 24.13
N PRO A 260 24.12 -0.05 24.84
CA PRO A 260 22.96 -0.78 25.38
C PRO A 260 22.18 0.00 26.45
N ASN A 261 22.83 0.99 27.09
CA ASN A 261 22.23 1.84 28.13
C ASN A 261 21.19 2.82 27.58
N ILE A 262 21.21 3.10 26.26
CA ILE A 262 20.31 4.05 25.63
C ILE A 262 19.06 3.32 25.12
N THR A 263 17.97 3.39 25.88
CA THR A 263 16.74 2.64 25.60
C THR A 263 15.97 3.16 24.38
N TRP A 264 16.06 4.45 24.04
CA TRP A 264 15.35 5.02 22.89
C TRP A 264 15.89 4.54 21.54
N LEU A 265 17.18 4.21 21.44
CA LEU A 265 17.79 3.69 20.20
C LEU A 265 17.15 2.37 19.75
N LYS A 266 16.60 1.58 20.69
CA LYS A 266 15.90 0.33 20.39
C LYS A 266 14.56 0.54 19.68
N HIS A 267 13.98 1.73 19.77
CA HIS A 267 12.68 2.07 19.20
C HIS A 267 12.78 2.70 17.80
N ILE A 268 14.01 2.91 17.29
CA ILE A 268 14.20 3.45 15.93
C ILE A 268 13.95 2.35 14.91
N HIS A 269 12.92 2.56 14.08
CA HIS A 269 12.58 1.68 12.97
C HIS A 269 12.83 2.39 11.63
N PHE A 270 14.04 2.21 11.09
CA PHE A 270 14.44 2.76 9.79
C PHE A 270 13.49 2.43 8.64
N PRO A 271 12.93 1.20 8.51
CA PRO A 271 12.01 0.90 7.42
C PRO A 271 10.73 1.75 7.44
N ILE A 272 10.22 2.07 8.64
CA ILE A 272 9.02 2.92 8.79
C ILE A 272 9.35 4.37 8.43
N MET A 273 10.50 4.87 8.93
CA MET A 273 10.94 6.24 8.63
C MET A 273 11.10 6.45 7.12
N LEU A 274 11.67 5.46 6.42
CA LEU A 274 11.81 5.46 4.97
C LEU A 274 10.49 5.14 4.26
N SER A 275 9.50 4.54 4.91
CA SER A 275 8.18 4.33 4.31
C SER A 275 7.20 5.47 4.54
N ALA A 276 7.60 6.52 5.27
CA ALA A 276 6.71 7.63 5.62
C ALA A 276 6.08 8.28 4.37
N THR A 277 6.82 8.38 3.27
CA THR A 277 6.36 9.02 2.02
C THR A 277 5.66 8.08 1.05
N ALA A 278 5.21 6.89 1.47
CA ALA A 278 4.71 5.86 0.57
C ALA A 278 3.45 6.27 -0.24
N ILE A 279 2.67 7.24 0.24
CA ILE A 279 1.45 7.73 -0.42
C ILE A 279 1.71 9.02 -1.23
N MET A 280 2.96 9.52 -1.26
CA MET A 280 3.36 10.58 -2.19
C MET A 280 3.84 9.96 -3.50
N PRO A 281 3.21 10.19 -4.67
CA PRO A 281 1.84 10.64 -4.95
C PRO A 281 0.79 9.50 -4.81
N PRO A 282 -0.54 9.76 -4.72
CA PRO A 282 -1.24 11.01 -5.05
C PRO A 282 -1.55 11.93 -3.86
N ALA A 283 -1.12 11.61 -2.64
CA ALA A 283 -1.46 12.43 -1.47
C ALA A 283 -1.01 13.89 -1.65
N PRO A 284 -1.92 14.87 -1.50
CA PRO A 284 -1.56 16.29 -1.53
C PRO A 284 -0.55 16.63 -0.43
N PRO A 285 0.30 17.66 -0.64
CA PRO A 285 1.29 18.08 0.36
C PRO A 285 0.68 18.39 1.73
N GLY A 286 -0.57 18.88 1.77
CA GLY A 286 -1.29 19.19 3.02
C GLY A 286 -1.59 17.99 3.92
N ASN A 287 -1.61 16.76 3.38
CA ASN A 287 -1.92 15.56 4.16
C ASN A 287 -0.85 15.27 5.21
N TYR A 288 0.42 15.55 4.93
CA TYR A 288 1.54 15.19 5.81
C TYR A 288 1.67 16.11 7.03
N PRO A 289 1.63 17.45 6.89
CA PRO A 289 1.54 18.34 8.04
C PRO A 289 0.30 18.06 8.90
N SER A 290 -0.84 17.78 8.27
CA SER A 290 -2.08 17.43 9.00
C SER A 290 -1.92 16.13 9.78
N TRP A 291 -1.35 15.10 9.16
CA TRP A 291 -1.03 13.84 9.82
C TRP A 291 -0.07 14.01 11.00
N LEU A 292 1.00 14.82 10.83
CA LEU A 292 1.94 15.15 11.89
C LEU A 292 1.27 15.91 13.05
N LEU A 293 0.41 16.88 12.74
CA LEU A 293 -0.30 17.68 13.74
C LEU A 293 -1.28 16.82 14.55
N VAL A 294 -2.10 16.00 13.89
CA VAL A 294 -3.00 15.06 14.57
C VAL A 294 -2.20 14.05 15.38
N GLY A 295 -1.12 13.51 14.80
CA GLY A 295 -0.21 12.60 15.48
C GLY A 295 0.39 13.22 16.75
N PHE A 296 0.81 14.48 16.70
CA PHE A 296 1.35 15.22 17.85
C PHE A 296 0.28 15.49 18.92
N ILE A 297 -0.92 15.93 18.52
CA ILE A 297 -2.01 16.17 19.48
C ILE A 297 -2.38 14.89 20.22
N PHE A 298 -2.57 13.78 19.51
CA PHE A 298 -3.02 12.53 20.12
C PHE A 298 -1.90 11.77 20.83
N ASN A 299 -0.72 11.65 20.22
CA ASN A 299 0.35 10.81 20.78
C ASN A 299 1.35 11.56 21.68
N PHE A 300 1.40 12.89 21.63
CA PHE A 300 2.25 13.68 22.53
C PHE A 300 1.42 14.43 23.57
N ILE A 301 0.46 15.27 23.16
CA ILE A 301 -0.31 16.10 24.11
C ILE A 301 -1.28 15.23 24.92
N LEU A 302 -2.22 14.55 24.27
CA LEU A 302 -3.25 13.74 24.94
C LEU A 302 -2.64 12.57 25.71
N ALA A 303 -1.61 11.93 25.16
CA ALA A 303 -0.90 10.87 25.87
C ALA A 303 -0.20 11.38 27.16
N ARG A 304 0.32 12.62 27.18
CA ARG A 304 1.04 13.17 28.34
C ARG A 304 0.12 13.82 29.38
N TYR A 305 -0.89 14.56 28.94
CA TYR A 305 -1.74 15.37 29.83
C TYR A 305 -3.09 14.69 30.16
N ALA A 306 -3.57 13.77 29.31
CA ALA A 306 -4.86 13.09 29.47
C ALA A 306 -4.74 11.57 29.25
N HIS A 307 -3.70 10.97 29.85
CA HIS A 307 -3.34 9.56 29.63
C HIS A 307 -4.50 8.57 29.86
N THR A 308 -5.36 8.82 30.86
CA THR A 308 -6.53 7.98 31.17
C THR A 308 -7.53 7.95 30.01
N TRP A 309 -7.77 9.10 29.38
CA TRP A 309 -8.65 9.18 28.21
C TRP A 309 -8.01 8.50 27.00
N TRP A 310 -6.73 8.80 26.74
CA TRP A 310 -5.99 8.24 25.61
C TRP A 310 -5.99 6.71 25.61
N LYS A 311 -5.67 6.09 26.75
CA LYS A 311 -5.62 4.62 26.89
C LYS A 311 -6.99 3.96 26.62
N ARG A 312 -8.10 4.63 26.95
CA ARG A 312 -9.44 4.05 26.84
C ARG A 312 -10.10 4.32 25.49
N TYR A 313 -9.87 5.49 24.91
CA TYR A 313 -10.67 5.96 23.77
C TYR A 313 -9.89 6.27 22.50
N ALA A 314 -8.56 6.39 22.52
CA ALA A 314 -7.81 6.81 21.33
C ALA A 314 -8.04 5.89 20.13
N TYR A 315 -7.99 4.57 20.31
CA TYR A 315 -8.24 3.60 19.24
C TYR A 315 -9.69 3.59 18.76
N VAL A 316 -10.66 3.73 19.68
CA VAL A 316 -12.09 3.79 19.33
C VAL A 316 -12.38 5.07 18.56
N PHE A 317 -11.78 6.19 18.97
CA PHE A 317 -11.90 7.47 18.27
C PHE A 317 -11.27 7.41 16.87
N SER A 318 -10.10 6.79 16.72
CA SER A 318 -9.49 6.55 15.40
C SER A 318 -10.42 5.76 14.48
N ALA A 319 -10.96 4.64 14.96
CA ALA A 319 -11.91 3.83 14.20
C ALA A 319 -13.20 4.59 13.84
N ALA A 320 -13.68 5.45 14.75
CA ALA A 320 -14.83 6.31 14.51
C ALA A 320 -14.55 7.38 13.44
N MET A 321 -13.35 7.97 13.42
CA MET A 321 -12.94 8.92 12.39
C MET A 321 -12.85 8.24 11.01
N ASP A 322 -12.25 7.05 10.91
CA ASP A 322 -12.17 6.30 9.66
C ASP A 322 -13.58 5.94 9.13
N SER A 323 -14.45 5.48 10.03
CA SER A 323 -15.85 5.18 9.69
C SER A 323 -16.64 6.43 9.29
N GLY A 324 -16.38 7.55 9.99
CA GLY A 324 -17.01 8.84 9.71
C GLY A 324 -16.63 9.39 8.35
N VAL A 325 -15.36 9.25 7.94
CA VAL A 325 -14.92 9.62 6.58
C VAL A 325 -15.62 8.74 5.55
N ALA A 326 -15.70 7.42 5.75
CA ALA A 326 -16.38 6.53 4.80
C ALA A 326 -17.87 6.88 4.61
N ILE A 327 -18.59 7.12 5.71
CA ILE A 327 -20.00 7.54 5.67
C ILE A 327 -20.13 8.94 5.02
N GLY A 328 -19.24 9.87 5.39
CA GLY A 328 -19.21 11.22 4.84
C GLY A 328 -18.99 11.22 3.32
N VAL A 329 -18.08 10.39 2.82
CA VAL A 329 -17.84 10.23 1.37
C VAL A 329 -19.10 9.74 0.65
N LEU A 330 -19.85 8.78 1.22
CA LEU A 330 -21.11 8.33 0.62
C LEU A 330 -22.16 9.44 0.59
N ILE A 331 -22.28 10.21 1.67
CA ILE A 331 -23.22 11.34 1.73
C ILE A 331 -22.83 12.40 0.68
N ILE A 332 -21.55 12.78 0.61
CA ILE A 332 -21.06 13.75 -0.37
C ILE A 332 -21.30 13.24 -1.80
N PHE A 333 -21.03 11.97 -2.05
CA PHE A 333 -21.24 11.34 -3.35
C PHE A 333 -22.70 11.43 -3.79
N PHE A 334 -23.64 10.95 -2.97
CA PHE A 334 -25.05 10.90 -3.35
C PHE A 334 -25.74 12.27 -3.29
N ALA A 335 -25.38 13.13 -2.35
CA ALA A 335 -26.02 14.43 -2.19
C ALA A 335 -25.50 15.47 -3.18
N LEU A 336 -24.19 15.47 -3.47
CA LEU A 336 -23.52 16.54 -4.22
C LEU A 336 -23.01 16.05 -5.58
N GLN A 337 -22.08 15.10 -5.58
CA GLN A 337 -21.32 14.72 -6.78
C GLN A 337 -22.23 14.08 -7.86
N ASN A 338 -23.18 13.24 -7.45
CA ASN A 338 -24.16 12.65 -8.36
C ASN A 338 -25.16 13.68 -8.92
N ASN A 339 -25.44 14.74 -8.17
CA ASN A 339 -26.39 15.80 -8.56
C ASN A 339 -25.71 17.00 -9.23
N GLN A 340 -24.40 16.90 -9.53
CA GLN A 340 -23.60 17.97 -10.13
C GLN A 340 -23.63 19.28 -9.33
N ILE A 341 -23.79 19.20 -8.01
CA ILE A 341 -23.79 20.38 -7.13
C ILE A 341 -22.35 20.70 -6.77
N GLU A 342 -21.87 21.86 -7.21
CA GLU A 342 -20.54 22.35 -6.86
C GLU A 342 -20.48 22.72 -5.37
N PHE A 343 -19.47 22.19 -4.67
CA PHE A 343 -19.27 22.51 -3.27
C PHE A 343 -18.77 23.96 -3.13
N PRO A 344 -19.25 24.74 -2.15
CA PRO A 344 -18.79 26.11 -1.95
C PRO A 344 -17.27 26.16 -1.73
N THR A 345 -16.60 27.13 -2.33
CA THR A 345 -15.18 27.39 -2.09
C THR A 345 -15.00 28.01 -0.70
N TRP A 346 -14.23 27.35 0.17
CA TRP A 346 -13.88 27.82 1.50
C TRP A 346 -12.41 27.50 1.79
N TRP A 347 -11.91 27.95 2.94
CA TRP A 347 -10.49 27.83 3.30
C TRP A 347 -9.96 26.39 3.28
N GLY A 348 -10.82 25.38 3.47
CA GLY A 348 -10.45 23.96 3.44
C GLY A 348 -10.59 23.25 2.09
N THR A 349 -11.20 23.87 1.06
CA THR A 349 -11.28 23.29 -0.30
C THR A 349 -10.21 23.81 -1.24
N GLY A 350 -9.29 24.68 -0.77
CA GLY A 350 -8.12 25.10 -1.53
C GLY A 350 -8.40 25.99 -2.75
N GLY A 351 -9.63 26.52 -2.87
CA GLY A 351 -10.05 27.43 -3.95
C GLY A 351 -9.88 26.82 -5.35
N GLU A 352 -9.46 27.62 -6.32
CA GLU A 352 -9.26 27.20 -7.73
C GLU A 352 -8.20 26.10 -7.91
N THR A 353 -7.32 25.91 -6.93
CA THR A 353 -6.23 24.92 -7.02
C THR A 353 -6.51 23.60 -6.31
N GLY A 354 -7.61 23.49 -5.57
CA GLY A 354 -7.97 22.30 -4.76
C GLY A 354 -7.07 22.03 -3.55
N ASP A 355 -5.79 22.37 -3.65
CA ASP A 355 -4.75 22.09 -2.65
C ASP A 355 -4.32 23.36 -1.86
N GLY A 356 -4.91 24.52 -2.15
CA GLY A 356 -4.54 25.80 -1.52
C GLY A 356 -3.12 26.27 -1.86
N CYS A 357 -2.53 25.69 -2.92
CA CYS A 357 -1.18 26.01 -3.37
C CYS A 357 -1.25 26.64 -4.78
N PRO A 358 -1.10 27.97 -4.90
CA PRO A 358 -1.27 28.68 -6.18
C PRO A 358 -0.26 28.27 -7.26
N LEU A 359 0.84 27.62 -6.89
CA LEU A 359 1.89 27.15 -7.80
C LEU A 359 1.86 25.62 -8.01
N SER A 360 0.85 24.90 -7.53
CA SER A 360 0.75 23.44 -7.69
C SER A 360 0.81 22.99 -9.15
N HIS A 361 0.29 23.81 -10.07
CA HIS A 361 0.27 23.56 -11.50
C HIS A 361 1.42 24.22 -12.27
N ALA A 362 2.28 25.01 -11.61
CA ALA A 362 3.38 25.68 -12.26
C ALA A 362 4.49 24.67 -12.62
N ASN A 363 5.10 24.84 -13.79
CA ASN A 363 6.29 24.06 -14.15
C ASN A 363 7.52 24.51 -13.32
N TYR A 364 8.67 23.84 -13.50
CA TYR A 364 9.92 24.17 -12.81
C TYR A 364 10.34 25.66 -12.93
N TYR A 365 9.93 26.33 -14.01
CA TYR A 365 10.21 27.75 -14.25
C TYR A 365 9.19 28.70 -13.61
N GLY A 366 8.27 28.20 -12.78
CA GLY A 366 7.19 28.99 -12.20
C GLY A 366 6.13 29.42 -13.22
N VAL A 367 6.20 28.90 -14.45
CA VAL A 367 5.24 29.21 -15.50
C VAL A 367 4.06 28.26 -15.33
N MET A 368 2.92 28.81 -14.93
CA MET A 368 1.65 28.10 -15.07
C MET A 368 1.43 27.83 -16.57
N PRO A 369 1.11 26.59 -16.98
CA PRO A 369 0.77 26.30 -18.36
C PRO A 369 -0.36 27.25 -18.80
N ARG A 370 -0.06 28.22 -19.67
CA ARG A 370 -1.07 29.11 -20.27
C ARG A 370 -1.99 28.23 -21.11
N HIS A 371 -3.19 27.96 -20.60
CA HIS A 371 -4.29 27.28 -21.28
C HIS A 371 -3.94 25.86 -21.78
N ARG A 372 -4.56 24.83 -21.20
CA ARG A 372 -5.14 23.84 -22.12
C ARG A 372 -6.38 24.52 -22.68
N PRO A 373 -6.50 24.71 -24.00
CA PRO A 373 -7.68 25.34 -24.56
C PRO A 373 -8.87 24.49 -24.15
N ILE A 374 -9.80 25.10 -23.42
CA ILE A 374 -11.20 24.73 -23.43
C ILE A 374 -11.59 24.89 -24.90
N ILE A 375 -11.50 23.82 -25.68
CA ILE A 375 -12.13 23.79 -26.98
C ILE A 375 -13.62 23.70 -26.67
N ASN A 376 -14.24 24.87 -26.53
CA ASN A 376 -15.65 25.06 -26.77
C ASN A 376 -15.91 24.64 -28.22
N THR A 377 -16.16 23.37 -28.45
CA THR A 377 -16.95 22.94 -29.61
C THR A 377 -18.40 22.88 -29.15
N LYS A 378 -19.18 23.77 -29.77
CA LYS A 378 -20.64 23.83 -29.73
C LYS A 378 -21.31 22.48 -29.87
#